data_AF-A0A954P454-F1
#
_entry.id   AF-A0A954P454-F1
#
_cell.length_a   1.000
_cell.length_b   1.000
_cell.length_c   1.000
_cell.angle_alpha   90.00
_cell.angle_beta   90.00
_cell.angle_gamma   90.00
#
_symmetry.space_group_name_H-M   'P 1'
#
loop_
_entity.id
_entity.type
_entity.pdbx_description
1 polymer ?
#
loop_
_entity_poly.entity_id
_entity_poly.type
_entity_poly.pdbx_seq_one_letter_code
_entity_poly.pdbx_strand_id
1 'polypeptide(L)'
;MRMSLRSWLCVPGLIAVLTVAGCGGGGEEVSIDGLVPVGGTLTVDGKPLDGVVLTFVPETSVNNRGGAGKTDAAGGFTVTHLNQKQPGLP
;
A
#
# COMPACT_ATOMS: atom_id res chain seq x y z
N MET A 1 35.60 6.35 59.87
CA MET A 1 35.85 7.10 58.62
C MET A 1 35.78 6.11 57.47
N ARG A 2 34.66 6.02 56.73
CA ARG A 2 34.22 6.85 55.58
C ARG A 2 35.09 6.66 54.34
N MET A 3 34.39 6.48 53.20
CA MET A 3 34.83 6.22 51.82
C MET A 3 35.12 4.75 51.46
N SER A 4 34.58 4.16 50.39
CA SER A 4 33.68 4.68 49.36
C SER A 4 33.11 3.50 48.58
N LEU A 5 31.81 3.27 48.69
CA LEU A 5 31.00 2.28 47.97
C LEU A 5 30.80 2.69 46.50
N ARG A 6 31.86 3.10 45.80
CA ARG A 6 31.84 3.62 44.42
C ARG A 6 32.94 2.96 43.60
N SER A 7 32.81 1.67 43.33
CA SER A 7 33.64 1.02 42.30
C SER A 7 32.98 -0.21 41.68
N TRP A 8 31.64 -0.24 41.65
CA TRP A 8 30.94 -1.37 41.03
C TRP A 8 29.62 -0.98 40.35
N LEU A 9 29.59 0.19 39.70
CA LEU A 9 28.39 0.67 39.01
C LEU A 9 28.72 1.48 37.74
N CYS A 10 29.72 1.03 36.95
CA CYS A 10 30.14 1.74 35.73
C CYS A 10 30.16 0.89 34.46
N VAL A 11 29.55 -0.30 34.43
CA VAL A 11 29.70 -1.23 33.27
C VAL A 11 28.41 -1.62 32.53
N PRO A 12 27.16 -1.55 33.05
CA PRO A 12 26.01 -1.95 32.23
C PRO A 12 25.32 -0.78 31.49
N GLY A 13 25.90 0.43 31.46
CA GLY A 13 25.23 1.62 30.90
C GLY A 13 25.46 1.88 29.41
N LEU A 14 26.48 1.27 28.79
CA LEU A 14 26.95 1.70 27.45
C LEU A 14 26.45 0.83 26.29
N ILE A 15 25.79 -0.31 26.56
CA ILE A 15 25.34 -1.25 25.51
C ILE A 15 23.87 -0.99 25.07
N ALA A 16 23.11 -0.19 25.82
CA ALA A 16 21.69 0.06 25.52
C ALA A 16 21.42 1.06 24.39
N VAL A 17 22.45 1.69 23.79
CA VAL A 17 22.26 2.82 22.84
C VAL A 17 22.28 2.38 21.36
N LEU A 18 22.62 1.13 21.06
CA LEU A 18 22.90 0.69 19.66
C LEU A 18 21.73 0.00 18.92
N THR A 19 20.54 -0.13 19.51
CA THR A 19 19.45 -0.93 18.90
C THR A 19 18.36 -0.14 18.17
N VAL A 20 18.48 1.19 18.02
CA VAL A 20 17.42 2.02 17.39
C VAL A 20 17.74 2.45 15.95
N ALA A 21 18.85 1.99 15.35
CA ALA A 21 19.04 2.09 13.90
C ALA A 21 18.28 0.96 13.17
N GLY A 22 16.97 0.86 13.42
CA GLY A 22 16.08 0.10 12.56
C GLY A 22 15.94 0.85 11.24
N CYS A 23 16.16 0.16 10.13
CA CYS A 23 15.88 0.67 8.78
C CYS A 23 14.38 0.98 8.69
N GLY A 24 14.00 2.21 9.01
CA GLY A 24 12.67 2.75 8.84
C GLY A 24 12.38 2.86 7.35
N GLY A 25 11.96 1.75 6.75
CA GLY A 25 11.26 1.74 5.47
C GLY A 25 9.90 2.40 5.65
N GLY A 26 9.90 3.71 5.85
CA GLY A 26 8.73 4.55 5.67
C GLY A 26 8.52 4.70 4.18
N GLY A 27 7.89 3.71 3.56
CA GLY A 27 7.27 3.94 2.27
C GLY A 27 6.25 5.05 2.49
N GLU A 28 6.50 6.24 1.93
CA GLU A 28 5.45 7.24 1.80
C GLU A 28 4.23 6.53 1.20
N GLU A 29 3.13 6.48 1.95
CA GLU A 29 1.81 6.34 1.34
C GLU A 29 1.66 7.59 0.48
N VAL A 30 2.17 7.53 -0.75
CA VAL A 30 1.97 8.57 -1.76
C VAL A 30 0.50 8.51 -2.08
N SER A 31 -0.36 9.14 -1.29
CA SER A 31 -1.78 9.30 -1.60
C SER A 31 -1.85 9.91 -2.99
N ILE A 32 -2.40 9.15 -3.95
CA ILE A 32 -2.60 9.68 -5.28
C ILE A 32 -3.83 10.56 -5.19
N ASP A 33 -3.58 11.86 -5.06
CA ASP A 33 -4.64 12.84 -5.20
C ASP A 33 -5.16 12.82 -6.64
N GLY A 34 -6.47 12.95 -6.81
CA GLY A 34 -7.10 13.06 -8.13
C GLY A 34 -7.50 11.74 -8.80
N LEU A 35 -7.72 10.66 -8.03
CA LEU A 35 -8.29 9.42 -8.61
C LEU A 35 -9.67 9.69 -9.25
N VAL A 36 -9.78 9.34 -10.52
CA VAL A 36 -11.03 9.34 -11.28
C VAL A 36 -11.72 7.99 -11.10
N PRO A 37 -13.02 7.94 -10.73
CA PRO A 37 -13.73 6.69 -10.59
C PRO A 37 -13.86 5.99 -11.95
N VAL A 38 -13.51 4.70 -11.99
CA VAL A 38 -13.65 3.86 -13.18
C VAL A 38 -14.48 2.63 -12.80
N GLY A 39 -15.55 2.41 -13.55
CA GLY A 39 -16.46 1.29 -13.34
C GLY A 39 -17.46 1.16 -14.48
N GLY A 40 -18.18 0.05 -14.48
CA GLY A 40 -19.19 -0.23 -15.50
C GLY A 40 -19.77 -1.62 -15.36
N THR A 41 -20.42 -2.09 -16.43
CA THR A 41 -21.00 -3.43 -16.53
C THR A 41 -20.36 -4.17 -17.69
N LEU A 42 -19.81 -5.35 -17.41
CA LEU A 42 -19.28 -6.25 -18.42
C LEU A 42 -20.35 -7.26 -18.82
N THR A 43 -20.51 -7.44 -20.13
CA THR A 43 -21.38 -8.47 -20.70
C THR A 43 -20.63 -9.30 -21.73
N VAL A 44 -20.99 -10.57 -21.84
CA VAL A 44 -20.54 -11.50 -22.89
C VAL A 44 -21.81 -12.03 -23.55
N ASP A 45 -21.90 -11.86 -24.87
CA ASP A 45 -23.11 -12.19 -25.66
C ASP A 45 -24.41 -11.57 -25.08
N GLY A 46 -24.29 -10.32 -24.59
CA GLY A 46 -25.40 -9.57 -24.00
C GLY A 46 -25.81 -10.01 -22.59
N LYS A 47 -25.08 -10.95 -21.95
CA LYS A 47 -25.37 -11.44 -20.59
C LYS A 47 -24.30 -10.97 -19.61
N PRO A 48 -24.67 -10.55 -18.39
CA PRO A 48 -23.69 -10.24 -17.35
C PRO A 48 -22.91 -11.50 -16.97
N LEU A 49 -21.61 -11.33 -16.68
CA LEU A 49 -20.73 -12.43 -16.30
C LEU A 49 -20.02 -12.10 -14.99
N ASP A 50 -20.22 -12.96 -13.99
CA ASP A 50 -19.59 -12.86 -12.68
C ASP A 50 -18.13 -13.30 -12.70
N GLY A 51 -17.33 -12.68 -11.85
CA GLY A 51 -15.99 -13.11 -11.51
C GLY A 51 -14.92 -12.91 -12.59
N VAL A 52 -15.20 -12.13 -13.62
CA VAL A 52 -14.22 -11.73 -14.63
C VAL A 52 -13.25 -10.72 -14.03
N VAL A 53 -11.95 -10.95 -14.20
CA VAL A 53 -10.90 -10.01 -13.76
C VAL A 53 -10.53 -9.10 -14.92
N LEU A 54 -10.68 -7.79 -14.73
CA LEU A 54 -10.26 -6.75 -15.67
C LEU A 54 -8.96 -6.12 -15.17
N THR A 55 -8.01 -5.92 -16.10
CA THR A 55 -6.76 -5.18 -15.84
C THR A 55 -6.69 -3.99 -16.78
N PHE A 56 -6.51 -2.79 -16.21
CA PHE A 56 -6.37 -1.55 -16.94
C PHE A 56 -4.88 -1.21 -17.04
N VAL A 57 -4.36 -1.21 -18.27
CA VAL A 57 -2.94 -0.92 -18.56
C VAL A 57 -2.87 0.46 -19.22
N PRO A 58 -2.08 1.41 -18.67
CA PRO A 58 -1.88 2.72 -19.28
C PRO A 58 -1.23 2.61 -20.66
N GLU A 59 -1.73 3.36 -21.64
CA GLU A 59 -1.15 3.39 -22.99
C GLU A 59 0.16 4.18 -23.05
N THR A 60 0.37 5.11 -22.10
CA THR A 60 1.54 5.99 -22.08
C THR A 60 2.33 5.83 -20.78
N SER A 61 3.57 6.30 -20.80
CA SER A 61 4.44 6.33 -19.61
C SER A 61 4.09 7.44 -18.62
N VAL A 62 3.25 8.42 -19.01
CA VAL A 62 2.80 9.48 -18.11
C VAL A 62 1.69 8.90 -17.24
N ASN A 63 1.84 8.99 -15.90
CA ASN A 63 0.94 8.36 -14.94
C ASN A 63 0.75 6.85 -15.19
N ASN A 64 1.87 6.13 -15.37
CA ASN A 64 1.95 4.68 -15.61
C ASN A 64 1.49 3.83 -14.40
N ARG A 65 0.25 4.04 -13.95
CA ARG A 65 -0.37 3.33 -12.85
C ARG A 65 -1.70 2.77 -13.29
N GLY A 66 -1.73 1.46 -13.44
CA GLY A 66 -2.94 0.71 -13.77
C GLY A 66 -3.81 0.38 -12.56
N GLY A 67 -4.85 -0.40 -12.82
CA GLY A 67 -5.80 -0.88 -11.83
C GLY A 67 -6.38 -2.22 -12.22
N ALA A 68 -7.02 -2.87 -11.26
CA ALA A 68 -7.77 -4.09 -11.50
C ALA A 68 -9.16 -4.00 -10.89
N GLY A 69 -10.11 -4.70 -11.52
CA GLY A 69 -11.47 -4.86 -11.03
C GLY A 69 -11.95 -6.29 -11.26
N LYS A 70 -12.93 -6.73 -10.47
CA LYS A 70 -13.61 -8.01 -10.65
C LYS A 70 -15.10 -7.75 -10.81
N THR A 71 -15.73 -8.41 -11.77
CA THR A 71 -17.17 -8.32 -11.96
C THR A 71 -17.94 -9.07 -10.88
N ASP A 72 -19.12 -8.57 -10.52
CA ASP A 72 -20.10 -9.24 -9.66
C ASP A 72 -21.16 -10.02 -10.46
N ALA A 73 -22.14 -10.59 -9.77
CA ALA A 73 -23.25 -11.35 -10.37
C ALA A 73 -24.11 -10.55 -11.36
N ALA A 74 -24.13 -9.22 -11.26
CA ALA A 74 -24.79 -8.33 -12.21
C ALA A 74 -23.85 -7.88 -13.36
N GLY A 75 -22.62 -8.40 -13.41
CA GLY A 75 -21.57 -7.99 -14.33
C GLY A 75 -20.94 -6.65 -13.97
N GLY A 76 -21.31 -6.04 -12.84
CA GLY A 76 -20.83 -4.75 -12.39
C GLY A 76 -19.39 -4.84 -11.89
N PHE A 77 -18.56 -3.84 -12.19
CA PHE A 77 -17.20 -3.75 -11.67
C PHE A 77 -16.82 -2.32 -11.30
N THR A 78 -15.92 -2.20 -10.33
CA THR A 78 -15.19 -0.98 -9.99
C THR A 78 -13.69 -1.29 -10.05
N VAL A 79 -12.91 -0.38 -10.63
CA VAL A 79 -11.47 -0.53 -10.72
C VAL A 79 -10.81 0.06 -9.49
N THR A 80 -9.86 -0.69 -8.94
CA THR A 80 -9.05 -0.27 -7.80
C THR A 80 -7.61 -0.06 -8.24
N HIS A 81 -7.02 1.04 -7.82
CA HIS A 81 -5.61 1.33 -8.05
C HIS A 81 -4.71 0.29 -7.35
N LEU A 82 -3.78 -0.31 -8.11
CA LEU A 82 -3.03 -1.52 -7.69
C LEU A 82 -2.23 -1.34 -6.39
N ASN A 83 -1.73 -0.13 -6.11
CA ASN A 83 -0.84 0.10 -4.98
C ASN A 83 -1.54 0.63 -3.72
N GLN A 84 -2.79 1.10 -3.82
CA GLN A 84 -3.42 1.84 -2.71
C GLN A 84 -4.72 1.23 -2.23
N LYS A 85 -5.23 0.19 -2.88
CA LYS A 85 -6.57 -0.35 -2.59
C LYS A 85 -7.67 0.73 -2.61
N GLN A 86 -7.41 1.85 -3.29
CA GLN A 86 -8.34 2.97 -3.43
C GLN A 86 -9.10 2.83 -4.76
N PRO A 87 -10.43 3.05 -4.78
CA PRO A 87 -11.20 3.05 -6.02
C PRO A 87 -10.74 4.17 -6.96
N GLY A 88 -10.66 3.86 -8.25
CA GLY A 88 -10.31 4.80 -9.31
C GLY A 88 -8.89 4.65 -9.85
N LEU A 89 -8.61 5.44 -10.88
CA LEU A 89 -7.33 5.53 -11.58
C LEU A 89 -6.88 6.99 -11.69
N PRO A 90 -5.57 7.28 -11.70
CA PRO A 90 -5.05 8.63 -11.93
C PRO A 90 -5.24 9.13 -13.37
#